data_AF-A0A1W6DQ27-F1
#
_entry.id   AF-A0A1W6DQ27-F1
#
_cell.length_a   1.000
_cell.length_b   1.000
_cell.length_c   1.000
_cell.angle_alpha   90.00
_cell.angle_beta   90.00
_cell.angle_gamma   90.00
#
_symmetry.space_group_name_H-M   'P 1'
#
loop_
_entity.id
_entity.type
_entity.pdbx_description
1 polymer ?
#
loop_
_entity_poly.entity_id
_entity_poly.type
_entity_poly.pdbx_seq_one_letter_code
_entity_poly.pdbx_strand_id
1 'polypeptide(L)'
;MRRRSCSTPTCCSASTASPLTLRATRLKVLKAIGPRLFLPHQVGIEFHRNRREVAAGIGTAYETVRAAADALQKSVKTFGGGEGRYDETTTRVKELINPLVKAIVDGLDELEKDDPHRIDQSDDPVLAELETLLDDDQVGRAPRAKKVAKRARDFETVRVPLRLPPGFDDAHKITGRGVSAAAGDYLLWCEVLAHARKNGTDVVLITDDAKTDWWQKVPGGRDVPHPLLVSEFQRETGQRYYQLSTRELLRKADDALAISVTSQNLEEEDELAAAVEAERALERITDFRGRLTVSAAASAVENDLLRTYGPSWNLSDSDRERLIAAASRGLSSQIHEVGHLFGSHYKVPLTPEMAEALRALRQQLTHADFIRHERSEQEPPPEEPDDEGTS
;
A
#
# COMPACT_ATOMS: atom_id res chain seq x y z
N MET A 1 -28.29 65.92 11.45
CA MET A 1 -27.44 65.66 12.63
C MET A 1 -27.41 64.17 12.91
N ARG A 2 -26.19 63.60 12.82
CA ARG A 2 -25.68 62.30 13.31
C ARG A 2 -26.53 61.02 13.18
N ARG A 3 -26.20 60.25 12.13
CA ARG A 3 -26.22 58.78 12.13
C ARG A 3 -25.23 58.26 13.19
N ARG A 4 -25.61 57.24 13.95
CA ARG A 4 -24.66 56.34 14.64
C ARG A 4 -24.90 54.93 14.10
N SER A 5 -23.97 54.47 13.28
CA SER A 5 -23.81 53.06 12.91
C SER A 5 -23.21 52.32 14.10
N CYS A 6 -23.91 51.32 14.63
CA CYS A 6 -23.29 50.30 15.47
C CYS A 6 -23.10 49.06 14.58
N SER A 7 -21.88 48.87 14.12
CA SER A 7 -21.42 47.72 13.36
C SER A 7 -20.78 46.75 14.34
N THR A 8 -21.45 45.62 14.60
CA THR A 8 -20.86 44.37 15.07
C THR A 8 -21.90 43.27 14.86
N PRO A 9 -21.70 42.31 13.95
CA PRO A 9 -22.39 41.04 14.05
C PRO A 9 -21.64 40.21 15.09
N THR A 10 -22.25 40.08 16.26
CA THR A 10 -21.95 39.00 17.20
C THR A 10 -22.09 37.70 16.42
N CYS A 11 -20.97 37.10 16.03
CA CYS A 11 -20.99 35.79 15.40
C CYS A 11 -21.48 34.81 16.47
N CYS A 12 -22.75 34.42 16.34
CA CYS A 12 -23.35 33.36 17.11
C CYS A 12 -22.40 32.17 17.11
N SER A 13 -21.97 31.76 18.29
CA SER A 13 -21.55 30.40 18.58
C SER A 13 -22.73 29.46 18.32
N ALA A 14 -23.02 29.25 17.04
CA ALA A 14 -23.84 28.14 16.60
C ALA A 14 -22.96 26.91 16.80
N SER A 15 -23.16 26.26 17.95
CA SER A 15 -22.94 24.83 18.10
C SER A 15 -23.84 24.14 17.08
N THR A 16 -23.42 24.15 15.82
CA THR A 16 -24.03 23.36 14.76
C THR A 16 -23.79 21.92 15.14
N ALA A 17 -24.85 21.23 15.54
CA ALA A 17 -24.87 19.77 15.54
C ALA A 17 -24.29 19.34 14.20
N SER A 18 -23.08 18.80 14.24
CA SER A 18 -22.33 18.47 13.04
C SER A 18 -23.19 17.49 12.23
N PRO A 19 -23.44 17.73 10.93
CA PRO A 19 -24.01 16.69 10.07
C PRO A 19 -23.22 15.42 10.33
N LEU A 20 -23.95 14.33 10.57
CA LEU A 20 -23.41 13.05 11.02
C LEU A 20 -22.19 12.72 10.16
N THR A 21 -21.00 12.79 10.78
CA THR A 21 -19.75 12.44 10.10
C THR A 21 -19.94 11.05 9.49
N LEU A 22 -19.37 10.77 8.31
CA LEU A 22 -19.46 9.46 7.69
C LEU A 22 -19.16 8.31 8.67
N ARG A 23 -18.21 8.54 9.59
CA ARG A 23 -17.93 7.66 10.75
C ARG A 23 -19.17 7.36 11.60
N ALA A 24 -19.87 8.39 12.07
CA ALA A 24 -21.07 8.22 12.87
C ALA A 24 -22.18 7.49 12.09
N THR A 25 -22.34 7.78 10.80
CA THR A 25 -23.30 7.08 9.93
C THR A 25 -22.94 5.60 9.78
N ARG A 26 -21.67 5.27 9.48
CA ARG A 26 -21.19 3.87 9.41
C ARG A 26 -21.44 3.13 10.73
N LEU A 27 -21.13 3.74 11.88
CA LEU A 27 -21.37 3.13 13.19
C LEU A 27 -22.87 2.92 13.47
N LYS A 28 -23.75 3.84 13.07
CA LYS A 28 -25.20 3.64 13.16
C LYS A 28 -25.67 2.46 12.33
N VAL A 29 -25.16 2.33 11.11
CA VAL A 29 -25.49 1.20 10.21
C VAL A 29 -25.07 -0.13 10.84
N LEU A 30 -23.84 -0.21 11.35
CA LEU A 30 -23.36 -1.41 12.04
C LEU A 30 -24.21 -1.72 13.28
N LYS A 31 -24.53 -0.73 14.11
CA LYS A 31 -25.42 -0.88 15.29
C LYS A 31 -26.80 -1.43 14.91
N ALA A 32 -27.38 -1.00 13.79
CA ALA A 32 -28.67 -1.51 13.32
C ALA A 32 -28.60 -2.91 12.71
N ILE A 33 -27.45 -3.34 12.17
CA ILE A 33 -27.24 -4.73 11.77
C ILE A 33 -27.17 -5.62 13.01
N GLY A 34 -26.52 -5.13 14.07
CA GLY A 34 -26.56 -5.68 15.43
C GLY A 34 -26.15 -7.16 15.47
N PRO A 35 -26.97 -8.07 16.02
CA PRO A 35 -26.62 -9.49 16.20
C PRO A 35 -26.23 -10.25 14.93
N ARG A 36 -26.51 -9.71 13.74
CA ARG A 36 -26.15 -10.32 12.46
C ARG A 36 -24.72 -10.03 12.03
N LEU A 37 -24.01 -9.14 12.73
CA LEU A 37 -22.60 -8.89 12.45
C LEU A 37 -21.77 -10.13 12.79
N PHE A 38 -20.78 -10.38 11.95
CA PHE A 38 -19.73 -11.33 12.23
C PHE A 38 -18.39 -10.74 11.76
N LEU A 39 -17.43 -10.63 12.68
CA LEU A 39 -16.08 -10.17 12.43
C LEU A 39 -15.15 -11.39 12.37
N PRO A 40 -14.62 -11.78 11.20
CA PRO A 40 -13.59 -12.80 11.13
C PRO A 40 -12.39 -12.44 12.01
N HIS A 41 -11.78 -13.44 12.65
CA HIS A 41 -10.62 -13.26 13.50
C HIS A 41 -9.47 -12.59 12.75
N GLN A 42 -9.26 -13.00 11.50
CA GLN A 42 -8.23 -12.41 10.64
C GLN A 42 -8.41 -10.90 10.45
N VAL A 43 -9.67 -10.42 10.32
CA VAL A 43 -9.96 -8.97 10.21
C VAL A 43 -9.60 -8.26 11.51
N GLY A 44 -9.89 -8.85 12.67
CA GLY A 44 -9.48 -8.32 13.96
C GLY A 44 -7.96 -8.18 14.11
N ILE A 45 -7.20 -9.19 13.66
CA ILE A 45 -5.72 -9.13 13.64
C ILE A 45 -5.24 -7.95 12.78
N GLU A 46 -5.75 -7.83 11.56
CA GLU A 46 -5.35 -6.77 10.63
C GLU A 46 -5.73 -5.38 11.13
N PHE A 47 -6.93 -5.24 11.70
CA PHE A 47 -7.37 -4.02 12.35
C PHE A 47 -6.40 -3.60 13.46
N HIS A 48 -6.09 -4.48 14.41
CA HIS A 48 -5.18 -4.12 15.52
C HIS A 48 -3.75 -3.86 15.07
N ARG A 49 -3.27 -4.51 14.00
CA ARG A 49 -1.95 -4.24 13.41
C ARG A 49 -1.91 -2.85 12.77
N ASN A 50 -2.94 -2.48 12.02
CA ASN A 50 -2.94 -1.28 11.19
C ASN A 50 -3.48 -0.04 11.93
N ARG A 51 -4.29 -0.20 13.00
CA ARG A 51 -4.95 0.93 13.69
C ARG A 51 -3.97 2.01 14.13
N ARG A 52 -2.78 1.61 14.61
CA ARG A 52 -1.79 2.54 15.16
C ARG A 52 -1.16 3.39 14.07
N GLU A 53 -0.91 2.78 12.92
CA GLU A 53 -0.35 3.46 11.75
C GLU A 53 -1.37 4.45 11.17
N VAL A 54 -2.62 4.00 11.00
CA VAL A 54 -3.71 4.88 10.53
C VAL A 54 -3.96 6.04 11.49
N ALA A 55 -3.99 5.78 12.81
CA ALA A 55 -4.16 6.83 13.82
C ALA A 55 -3.01 7.85 13.83
N ALA A 56 -1.78 7.43 13.52
CA ALA A 56 -0.64 8.32 13.41
C ALA A 56 -0.66 9.16 12.11
N GLY A 57 -1.36 8.70 11.07
CA GLY A 57 -1.33 9.29 9.72
C GLY A 57 -1.66 10.78 9.68
N ILE A 58 -2.66 11.24 10.45
CA ILE A 58 -3.02 12.66 10.49
C ILE A 58 -1.92 13.51 11.14
N GLY A 59 -1.29 13.02 12.19
CA GLY A 59 -0.13 13.67 12.82
C GLY A 59 1.04 13.80 11.85
N THR A 60 1.36 12.71 11.13
CA THR A 60 2.37 12.71 10.07
C THR A 60 2.05 13.72 8.96
N ALA A 61 0.77 13.88 8.59
CA ALA A 61 0.34 14.86 7.60
C ALA A 61 0.60 16.31 8.08
N TYR A 62 0.24 16.65 9.32
CA TYR A 62 0.57 17.94 9.93
C TYR A 62 2.08 18.19 9.96
N GLU A 63 2.85 17.19 10.41
CA GLU A 63 4.32 17.27 10.45
C GLU A 63 4.94 17.47 9.07
N THR A 64 4.37 16.85 8.02
CA THR A 64 4.84 17.00 6.64
C THR A 64 4.70 18.44 6.16
N VAL A 65 3.55 19.07 6.41
CA VAL A 65 3.33 20.48 6.04
C VAL A 65 4.20 21.41 6.88
N ARG A 66 4.36 21.12 8.18
CA ARG A 66 5.24 21.88 9.09
C ARG A 66 6.70 21.82 8.62
N ALA A 67 7.19 20.65 8.23
CA ALA A 67 8.54 20.47 7.67
C ALA A 67 8.74 21.25 6.36
N ALA A 68 7.71 21.32 5.49
CA ALA A 68 7.76 22.13 4.28
C ALA A 68 7.83 23.64 4.58
N ALA A 69 7.06 24.10 5.58
CA ALA A 69 7.13 25.49 6.06
C ALA A 69 8.52 25.82 6.64
N ASP A 70 9.12 24.90 7.41
CA ASP A 70 10.49 25.04 7.93
C ASP A 70 11.53 25.09 6.82
N ALA A 71 11.38 24.27 5.77
CA ALA A 71 12.27 24.27 4.61
C ALA A 71 12.19 25.61 3.85
N LEU A 72 10.98 26.15 3.67
CA LEU A 72 10.77 27.49 3.11
C LEU A 72 11.45 28.55 3.99
N GLN A 73 11.27 28.49 5.31
CA GLN A 73 11.89 29.42 6.26
C GLN A 73 13.41 29.40 6.19
N LYS A 74 14.03 28.22 6.08
CA LYS A 74 15.48 28.07 5.91
C LYS A 74 15.95 28.72 4.61
N SER A 75 15.22 28.48 3.51
CA SER A 75 15.53 29.04 2.19
C SER A 75 15.50 30.57 2.20
N VAL A 76 14.51 31.16 2.89
CA VAL A 76 14.39 32.61 3.10
C VAL A 76 15.52 33.16 3.98
N LYS A 77 15.94 32.42 5.02
CA LYS A 77 17.07 32.84 5.88
C LYS A 77 18.39 32.92 5.09
N THR A 78 18.61 32.01 4.15
CA THR A 78 19.81 31.95 3.30
C THR A 78 19.74 32.86 2.07
N PHE A 79 18.58 33.46 1.79
CA PHE A 79 18.39 34.35 0.65
C PHE A 79 19.28 35.61 0.78
N GLY A 80 20.13 35.85 -0.23
CA GLY A 80 21.06 36.99 -0.26
C GLY A 80 22.53 36.66 0.04
N GLY A 81 22.87 35.40 0.36
CA GLY A 81 24.25 34.90 0.23
C GLY A 81 25.30 35.47 1.19
N GLY A 82 24.93 35.78 2.44
CA GLY A 82 25.89 35.94 3.56
C GLY A 82 26.79 37.19 3.58
N GLU A 83 26.96 37.91 2.47
CA GLU A 83 27.91 39.04 2.35
C GLU A 83 27.26 40.42 2.15
N GLY A 84 25.99 40.59 2.53
CA GLY A 84 25.32 41.91 2.47
C GLY A 84 25.05 42.46 1.05
N ARG A 85 25.23 41.61 0.02
CA ARG A 85 25.20 42.02 -1.39
C ARG A 85 23.83 42.53 -1.89
N TYR A 86 22.76 42.21 -1.16
CA TYR A 86 21.36 42.48 -1.55
C TYR A 86 20.48 42.89 -0.35
N ASP A 87 21.01 43.62 0.63
CA ASP A 87 20.33 43.84 1.92
C ASP A 87 18.89 44.36 1.86
N GLU A 88 18.58 45.31 0.98
CA GLU A 88 17.19 45.82 0.84
C GLU A 88 16.25 44.76 0.25
N THR A 89 16.69 44.04 -0.81
CA THR A 89 15.92 42.97 -1.43
C THR A 89 15.73 41.80 -0.46
N THR A 90 16.78 41.41 0.26
CA THR A 90 16.73 40.37 1.29
C THR A 90 15.77 40.75 2.41
N THR A 91 15.74 42.02 2.82
CA THR A 91 14.80 42.52 3.82
C THR A 91 13.36 42.42 3.32
N ARG A 92 13.07 42.90 2.10
CA ARG A 92 11.73 42.81 1.51
C ARG A 92 11.23 41.37 1.36
N VAL A 93 12.10 40.43 0.96
CA VAL A 93 11.75 39.00 0.87
C VAL A 93 11.42 38.42 2.25
N LYS A 94 12.20 38.75 3.28
CA LYS A 94 11.94 38.32 4.66
C LYS A 94 10.63 38.89 5.20
N GLU A 95 10.36 40.18 4.97
CA GLU A 95 9.11 40.84 5.37
C GLU A 95 7.88 40.25 4.68
N LEU A 96 8.02 39.81 3.42
CA LEU A 96 6.95 39.16 2.67
C LEU A 96 6.66 37.74 3.18
N ILE A 97 7.69 36.92 3.40
CA ILE A 97 7.52 35.48 3.62
C ILE A 97 7.42 35.09 5.10
N ASN A 98 8.19 35.73 5.99
CA ASN A 98 8.20 35.33 7.41
C ASN A 98 6.80 35.37 8.07
N PRO A 99 5.94 36.39 7.82
CA PRO A 99 4.59 36.40 8.38
C PRO A 99 3.72 35.26 7.84
N LEU A 100 3.90 34.88 6.56
CA LEU A 100 3.15 33.79 5.93
C LEU A 100 3.54 32.44 6.53
N VAL A 101 4.85 32.18 6.69
CA VAL A 101 5.32 30.96 7.35
C VAL A 101 4.80 30.87 8.78
N LYS A 102 4.86 31.98 9.53
CA LYS A 102 4.32 32.04 10.89
C LYS A 102 2.82 31.73 10.90
N ALA A 103 2.04 32.35 10.01
CA ALA A 103 0.60 32.12 9.92
C ALA A 103 0.27 30.66 9.55
N ILE A 104 1.07 30.03 8.69
CA ILE A 104 0.92 28.60 8.36
C ILE A 104 1.15 27.75 9.61
N VAL A 105 2.28 27.94 10.31
CA VAL A 105 2.62 27.12 11.49
C VAL A 105 1.60 27.31 12.61
N ASP A 106 1.25 28.55 12.95
CA ASP A 106 0.24 28.85 13.98
C ASP A 106 -1.12 28.25 13.60
N GLY A 107 -1.51 28.36 12.33
CA GLY A 107 -2.77 27.80 11.83
C GLY A 107 -2.80 26.27 11.88
N LEU A 108 -1.68 25.61 11.57
CA LEU A 108 -1.55 24.16 11.74
C LEU A 108 -1.66 23.75 13.22
N ASP A 109 -1.02 24.49 14.13
CA ASP A 109 -1.10 24.22 15.57
C ASP A 109 -2.51 24.41 16.13
N GLU A 110 -3.28 25.36 15.59
CA GLU A 110 -4.69 25.54 15.95
C GLU A 110 -5.57 24.41 15.41
N LEU A 111 -5.40 24.05 14.13
CA LEU A 111 -6.16 22.95 13.51
C LEU A 111 -5.86 21.59 14.17
N GLU A 112 -4.59 21.31 14.47
CA GLU A 112 -4.14 20.03 15.02
C GLU A 112 -4.68 19.77 16.45
N LYS A 113 -4.94 20.82 17.23
CA LYS A 113 -5.43 20.69 18.62
C LYS A 113 -6.81 20.08 18.72
N ASP A 114 -7.72 20.46 17.83
CA ASP A 114 -9.13 20.09 17.87
C ASP A 114 -9.53 19.17 16.69
N ASP A 115 -8.55 18.56 16.01
CA ASP A 115 -8.81 17.70 14.85
C ASP A 115 -9.55 16.41 15.27
N PRO A 116 -10.81 16.20 14.83
CA PRO A 116 -11.64 15.04 15.22
C PRO A 116 -11.17 13.71 14.59
N HIS A 117 -10.16 13.75 13.73
CA HIS A 117 -9.49 12.57 13.17
C HIS A 117 -8.23 12.19 13.93
N ARG A 118 -7.76 13.04 14.85
CA ARG A 118 -6.67 12.69 15.76
C ARG A 118 -7.21 11.74 16.83
N ILE A 119 -6.72 10.51 16.82
CA ILE A 119 -7.10 9.48 17.79
C ILE A 119 -5.96 9.30 18.78
N ASP A 120 -6.21 9.58 20.06
CA ASP A 120 -5.32 9.18 21.13
C ASP A 120 -5.37 7.64 21.24
N GLN A 121 -4.22 6.97 21.05
CA GLN A 121 -4.18 5.51 21.10
C GLN A 121 -4.37 4.95 22.52
N SER A 122 -4.16 5.79 23.54
CA SER A 122 -4.39 5.43 24.95
C SER A 122 -5.86 5.55 25.36
N ASP A 123 -6.63 6.36 24.63
CA ASP A 123 -8.08 6.55 24.80
C ASP A 123 -8.73 6.59 23.41
N ASP A 124 -8.86 5.41 22.79
CA ASP A 124 -9.32 5.25 21.41
C ASP A 124 -10.85 5.08 21.37
N PRO A 125 -11.64 6.16 21.12
CA PRO A 125 -13.09 6.10 21.21
C PRO A 125 -13.69 5.20 20.12
N VAL A 126 -13.01 5.03 18.99
CA VAL A 126 -13.48 4.17 17.89
C VAL A 126 -13.36 2.71 18.30
N LEU A 127 -12.23 2.31 18.88
CA LEU A 127 -12.07 0.98 19.42
C LEU A 127 -13.11 0.68 20.51
N ALA A 128 -13.32 1.62 21.45
CA ALA A 128 -14.31 1.45 22.51
C ALA A 128 -15.74 1.26 21.97
N GLU A 129 -16.13 2.02 20.94
CA GLU A 129 -17.43 1.83 20.28
C GLU A 129 -17.55 0.48 19.57
N LEU A 130 -16.48 -0.01 18.93
CA LEU A 130 -16.47 -1.31 18.27
C LEU A 130 -16.52 -2.47 19.27
N GLU A 131 -15.80 -2.37 20.40
CA GLU A 131 -15.83 -3.35 21.49
C GLU A 131 -17.21 -3.41 22.16
N THR A 132 -17.92 -2.28 22.22
CA THR A 132 -19.30 -2.25 22.73
C THR A 132 -20.31 -2.83 21.72
N LEU A 133 -20.01 -2.75 20.43
CA LEU A 133 -20.89 -3.18 19.35
C LEU A 133 -20.86 -4.69 19.10
N LEU A 134 -19.71 -5.33 19.31
CA LEU A 134 -19.48 -6.73 18.94
C LEU A 134 -19.47 -7.63 20.17
N ASP A 135 -20.41 -8.56 20.23
CA ASP A 135 -20.42 -9.60 21.26
C ASP A 135 -19.38 -10.71 20.98
N ASP A 136 -19.03 -11.48 22.01
CA ASP A 136 -18.02 -12.57 21.95
C ASP A 136 -18.32 -13.63 20.87
N ASP A 137 -19.59 -13.86 20.53
CA ASP A 137 -20.02 -14.81 19.51
C ASP A 137 -20.04 -14.23 18.08
N GLN A 138 -19.99 -12.90 17.97
CA GLN A 138 -19.86 -12.17 16.72
C GLN A 138 -18.41 -12.03 16.28
N VAL A 139 -17.45 -12.26 17.17
CA VAL A 139 -16.02 -12.29 16.82
C VAL A 139 -15.55 -13.72 16.56
N GLY A 140 -14.87 -13.91 15.42
CA GLY A 140 -14.27 -15.17 15.03
C GLY A 140 -13.28 -15.67 16.09
N ARG A 141 -13.42 -16.93 16.50
CA ARG A 141 -12.45 -17.57 17.39
C ARG A 141 -11.12 -17.78 16.68
N ALA A 142 -10.03 -17.43 17.37
CA ALA A 142 -8.67 -17.65 16.91
C ALA A 142 -8.46 -19.11 16.45
N PRO A 143 -8.12 -19.36 15.17
CA PRO A 143 -7.80 -20.70 14.72
C PRO A 143 -6.52 -21.20 15.42
N ARG A 144 -6.47 -22.50 15.73
CA ARG A 144 -5.24 -23.11 16.26
C ARG A 144 -4.09 -22.90 15.28
N ALA A 145 -2.88 -22.65 15.79
CA ALA A 145 -1.68 -22.41 14.98
C ALA A 145 -1.46 -23.46 13.88
N LYS A 146 -1.67 -24.74 14.19
CA LYS A 146 -1.59 -25.85 13.20
C LYS A 146 -2.57 -25.68 12.03
N LYS A 147 -3.77 -25.14 12.30
CA LYS A 147 -4.80 -24.88 11.27
C LYS A 147 -4.40 -23.68 10.41
N VAL A 148 -3.87 -22.62 11.01
CA VAL A 148 -3.33 -21.46 10.28
C VAL A 148 -2.18 -21.88 9.37
N ALA A 149 -1.20 -22.62 9.91
CA ALA A 149 -0.06 -23.11 9.15
C ALA A 149 -0.48 -24.02 7.98
N LYS A 150 -1.49 -24.88 8.18
CA LYS A 150 -2.07 -25.68 7.10
C LYS A 150 -2.68 -24.79 6.01
N ARG A 151 -3.54 -23.83 6.38
CA ARG A 151 -4.18 -22.92 5.43
C ARG A 151 -3.16 -22.06 4.66
N ALA A 152 -2.12 -21.57 5.33
CA ALA A 152 -1.03 -20.85 4.69
C ALA A 152 -0.30 -21.71 3.67
N ARG A 153 -0.02 -22.98 4.01
CA ARG A 153 0.55 -23.94 3.05
C ARG A 153 -0.39 -24.21 1.88
N ASP A 154 -1.67 -24.49 2.15
CA ASP A 154 -2.68 -24.75 1.12
C ASP A 154 -2.83 -23.53 0.18
N PHE A 155 -2.72 -22.31 0.71
CA PHE A 155 -2.70 -21.08 -0.07
C PHE A 155 -1.53 -21.06 -1.06
N GLU A 156 -0.30 -21.26 -0.58
CA GLU A 156 0.90 -21.25 -1.40
C GLU A 156 0.95 -22.40 -2.41
N THR A 157 0.61 -23.63 -2.00
CA THR A 157 0.82 -24.83 -2.82
C THR A 157 -0.37 -25.16 -3.73
N VAL A 158 -1.56 -24.63 -3.46
CA VAL A 158 -2.78 -24.96 -4.22
C VAL A 158 -3.45 -23.70 -4.76
N ARG A 159 -3.77 -22.73 -3.91
CA ARG A 159 -4.60 -21.59 -4.35
C ARG A 159 -3.86 -20.63 -5.27
N VAL A 160 -2.61 -20.31 -4.96
CA VAL A 160 -1.79 -19.42 -5.78
C VAL A 160 -1.56 -20.01 -7.19
N PRO A 161 -1.06 -21.26 -7.35
CA PRO A 161 -0.84 -21.86 -8.67
C PRO A 161 -2.12 -21.99 -9.52
N LEU A 162 -3.26 -22.26 -8.86
CA LEU A 162 -4.55 -22.41 -9.53
C LEU A 162 -5.35 -21.10 -9.64
N ARG A 163 -4.80 -19.98 -9.15
CA ARG A 163 -5.47 -18.67 -9.06
C ARG A 163 -6.87 -18.77 -8.46
N LEU A 164 -6.99 -19.46 -7.33
CA LEU A 164 -8.26 -19.64 -6.62
C LEU A 164 -8.51 -18.48 -5.65
N PRO A 165 -9.61 -17.73 -5.81
CA PRO A 165 -9.91 -16.56 -4.98
C PRO A 165 -10.39 -16.91 -3.58
N PRO A 166 -10.23 -16.06 -2.57
CA PRO A 166 -9.58 -14.76 -2.65
C PRO A 166 -8.10 -14.85 -2.24
N GLY A 167 -7.35 -13.79 -2.55
CA GLY A 167 -5.96 -13.58 -2.14
C GLY A 167 -4.90 -13.96 -3.16
N PHE A 168 -5.24 -14.54 -4.32
CA PHE A 168 -4.19 -14.93 -5.28
C PHE A 168 -3.46 -13.71 -5.87
N ASP A 169 -4.12 -12.54 -5.92
CA ASP A 169 -3.47 -11.30 -6.35
C ASP A 169 -2.42 -10.83 -5.32
N ASP A 170 -2.48 -11.29 -4.07
CA ASP A 170 -1.51 -11.03 -3.00
C ASP A 170 -0.36 -12.04 -2.93
N ALA A 171 -0.29 -13.02 -3.85
CA ALA A 171 0.82 -13.99 -3.93
C ALA A 171 2.20 -13.32 -4.01
N HIS A 172 2.21 -12.12 -4.56
CA HIS A 172 3.37 -11.26 -4.72
C HIS A 172 3.98 -10.82 -3.37
N LYS A 173 3.22 -10.87 -2.27
CA LYS A 173 3.69 -10.54 -0.89
C LYS A 173 4.38 -11.71 -0.19
N ILE A 174 4.23 -12.94 -0.70
CA ILE A 174 4.96 -14.12 -0.18
C ILE A 174 6.45 -13.81 -0.14
N THR A 175 6.88 -13.11 -1.19
CA THR A 175 8.22 -12.64 -1.41
C THR A 175 8.48 -11.41 -0.54
N GLY A 176 9.17 -11.57 0.58
CA GLY A 176 9.57 -10.47 1.47
C GLY A 176 8.75 -10.36 2.76
N ARG A 177 7.43 -10.63 2.72
CA ARG A 177 6.57 -10.59 3.94
C ARG A 177 6.16 -11.98 4.44
N GLY A 178 6.40 -13.02 3.64
CA GLY A 178 6.13 -14.41 3.98
C GLY A 178 4.69 -14.84 3.70
N VAL A 179 4.48 -16.16 3.62
CA VAL A 179 3.20 -16.77 3.22
C VAL A 179 2.04 -16.35 4.12
N SER A 180 2.27 -16.22 5.42
CA SER A 180 1.22 -15.81 6.36
C SER A 180 0.71 -14.39 6.12
N ALA A 181 1.54 -13.49 5.59
CA ALA A 181 1.14 -12.12 5.26
C ALA A 181 0.37 -12.07 3.93
N ALA A 182 0.73 -12.93 2.97
CA ALA A 182 0.03 -13.03 1.69
C ALA A 182 -1.32 -13.77 1.78
N ALA A 183 -1.47 -14.68 2.75
CA ALA A 183 -2.66 -15.53 2.87
C ALA A 183 -3.83 -14.87 3.62
N GLY A 184 -3.76 -13.59 3.99
CA GLY A 184 -4.77 -12.90 4.82
C GLY A 184 -6.19 -13.07 4.29
N ASP A 185 -6.41 -12.71 3.02
CA ASP A 185 -7.70 -12.87 2.33
C ASP A 185 -8.24 -14.31 2.41
N TYR A 186 -7.38 -15.31 2.21
CA TYR A 186 -7.78 -16.71 2.28
C TYR A 186 -8.08 -17.17 3.72
N LEU A 187 -7.35 -16.67 4.71
CA LEU A 187 -7.60 -16.98 6.12
C LEU A 187 -8.96 -16.42 6.55
N LEU A 188 -9.28 -15.18 6.17
CA LEU A 188 -10.58 -14.55 6.34
C LEU A 188 -11.68 -15.39 5.68
N TRP A 189 -11.49 -15.75 4.40
CA TRP A 189 -12.47 -16.56 3.66
C TRP A 189 -12.77 -17.89 4.33
N CYS A 190 -11.72 -18.56 4.84
CA CYS A 190 -11.87 -19.82 5.57
C CYS A 190 -12.66 -19.68 6.89
N GLU A 191 -12.68 -18.49 7.50
CA GLU A 191 -13.44 -18.22 8.72
C GLU A 191 -14.90 -17.90 8.40
N VAL A 192 -15.15 -17.16 7.33
CA VAL A 192 -16.50 -16.92 6.77
C VAL A 192 -17.19 -18.24 6.42
N LEU A 193 -16.52 -19.13 5.69
CA LEU A 193 -17.04 -20.46 5.36
C LEU A 193 -17.33 -21.29 6.62
N ALA A 194 -16.45 -21.23 7.62
CA ALA A 194 -16.62 -21.97 8.86
C ALA A 194 -17.82 -21.46 9.68
N HIS A 195 -18.01 -20.13 9.74
CA HIS A 195 -19.13 -19.51 10.41
C HIS A 195 -20.46 -19.88 9.75
N ALA A 196 -20.57 -19.68 8.44
CA ALA A 196 -21.78 -19.98 7.67
C ALA A 196 -22.17 -21.47 7.76
N ARG A 197 -21.20 -22.38 7.66
CA ARG A 197 -21.44 -23.83 7.82
C ARG A 197 -21.94 -24.17 9.22
N LYS A 198 -21.33 -23.58 10.25
CA LYS A 198 -21.69 -23.86 11.65
C LYS A 198 -23.12 -23.41 11.96
N ASN A 199 -23.52 -22.25 11.44
CA ASN A 199 -24.78 -21.60 11.79
C ASN A 199 -25.90 -21.84 10.77
N GLY A 200 -25.58 -22.37 9.59
CA GLY A 200 -26.56 -22.59 8.52
C GLY A 200 -27.13 -21.30 7.96
N THR A 201 -26.31 -20.25 7.85
CA THR A 201 -26.73 -18.90 7.48
C THR A 201 -26.15 -18.46 6.15
N ASP A 202 -26.98 -17.79 5.36
CA ASP A 202 -26.51 -16.99 4.23
C ASP A 202 -25.57 -15.87 4.72
N VAL A 203 -24.64 -15.44 3.86
CA VAL A 203 -23.67 -14.38 4.18
C VAL A 203 -23.72 -13.27 3.16
N VAL A 204 -23.71 -12.03 3.65
CA VAL A 204 -23.37 -10.84 2.88
C VAL A 204 -22.01 -10.36 3.36
N LEU A 205 -20.96 -10.54 2.56
CA LEU A 205 -19.64 -10.00 2.88
C LEU A 205 -19.60 -8.51 2.50
N ILE A 206 -19.18 -7.67 3.43
CA ILE A 206 -18.95 -6.24 3.18
C ILE A 206 -17.45 -6.03 2.97
N THR A 207 -17.05 -5.57 1.78
CA THR A 207 -15.63 -5.33 1.45
C THR A 207 -15.47 -4.25 0.39
N ASP A 208 -14.50 -3.35 0.60
CA ASP A 208 -14.03 -2.38 -0.39
C ASP A 208 -12.73 -2.85 -1.08
N ASP A 209 -12.37 -4.12 -0.93
CA ASP A 209 -11.33 -4.71 -1.76
C ASP A 209 -11.83 -4.79 -3.21
N ALA A 210 -11.21 -4.04 -4.13
CA ALA A 210 -11.65 -3.93 -5.52
C ALA A 210 -10.93 -4.92 -6.47
N LYS A 211 -10.11 -5.83 -5.92
CA LYS A 211 -9.32 -6.79 -6.70
C LYS A 211 -10.20 -7.77 -7.48
N THR A 212 -9.60 -8.33 -8.52
CA THR A 212 -10.29 -9.25 -9.45
C THR A 212 -10.51 -10.64 -8.87
N ASP A 213 -9.84 -10.99 -7.78
CA ASP A 213 -10.09 -12.22 -7.05
C ASP A 213 -11.30 -12.12 -6.12
N TRP A 214 -11.68 -10.92 -5.68
CA TRP A 214 -12.92 -10.69 -4.95
C TRP A 214 -14.13 -10.44 -5.86
N TRP A 215 -13.92 -9.73 -6.97
CA TRP A 215 -14.99 -9.27 -7.86
C TRP A 215 -14.77 -9.69 -9.31
N GLN A 216 -15.86 -10.06 -9.97
CA GLN A 216 -15.90 -10.13 -11.43
C GLN A 216 -16.41 -8.80 -11.98
N LYS A 217 -15.58 -8.13 -12.77
CA LYS A 217 -15.95 -6.91 -13.50
C LYS A 217 -16.97 -7.25 -14.60
N VAL A 218 -18.07 -6.49 -14.65
CA VAL A 218 -19.11 -6.65 -15.68
C VAL A 218 -19.14 -5.39 -16.56
N PRO A 219 -18.86 -5.50 -17.88
CA PRO A 219 -18.89 -4.35 -18.78
C PRO A 219 -20.26 -3.64 -18.77
N GLY A 220 -20.28 -2.34 -18.49
CA GLY A 220 -21.51 -1.53 -18.43
C GLY A 220 -22.46 -1.90 -17.28
N GLY A 221 -22.02 -2.76 -16.36
CA GLY A 221 -22.80 -3.23 -15.22
C GLY A 221 -22.08 -3.01 -13.91
N ARG A 222 -22.72 -3.48 -12.83
CA ARG A 222 -22.12 -3.53 -11.50
C ARG A 222 -21.24 -4.77 -11.39
N ASP A 223 -20.11 -4.62 -10.72
CA ASP A 223 -19.28 -5.75 -10.32
C ASP A 223 -20.09 -6.76 -9.49
N VAL A 224 -19.86 -8.04 -9.76
CA VAL A 224 -20.53 -9.14 -9.06
C VAL A 224 -19.50 -9.93 -8.26
N PRO A 225 -19.92 -10.64 -7.19
CA PRO A 225 -18.99 -11.50 -6.45
C PRO A 225 -18.34 -12.50 -7.40
N HIS A 226 -17.05 -12.75 -7.23
CA HIS A 226 -16.34 -13.67 -8.12
C HIS A 226 -17.02 -15.06 -8.15
N PRO A 227 -17.35 -15.65 -9.32
CA PRO A 227 -18.15 -16.87 -9.40
C PRO A 227 -17.56 -18.07 -8.65
N LEU A 228 -16.23 -18.18 -8.59
CA LEU A 228 -15.57 -19.22 -7.80
C LEU A 228 -15.80 -19.09 -6.29
N LEU A 229 -15.94 -17.86 -5.76
CA LEU A 229 -16.32 -17.63 -4.36
C LEU A 229 -17.75 -18.09 -4.10
N VAL A 230 -18.68 -17.71 -4.99
CA VAL A 230 -20.10 -18.12 -4.90
C VAL A 230 -20.21 -19.65 -4.94
N SER A 231 -19.52 -20.28 -5.89
CA SER A 231 -19.52 -21.74 -6.07
C SER A 231 -18.86 -22.46 -4.88
N GLU A 232 -17.71 -21.98 -4.39
CA GLU A 232 -17.06 -22.54 -3.20
C GLU A 232 -17.95 -22.40 -1.97
N PHE A 233 -18.54 -21.24 -1.73
CA PHE A 233 -19.40 -21.01 -0.58
C PHE A 233 -20.62 -21.94 -0.59
N GLN A 234 -21.32 -22.03 -1.72
CA GLN A 234 -22.48 -22.92 -1.87
C GLN A 234 -22.11 -24.39 -1.67
N ARG A 235 -20.98 -24.84 -2.23
CA ARG A 235 -20.50 -26.23 -2.10
C ARG A 235 -20.12 -26.56 -0.65
N GLU A 236 -19.45 -25.64 0.03
CA GLU A 236 -18.86 -25.86 1.35
C GLU A 236 -19.85 -25.68 2.50
N THR A 237 -20.93 -24.93 2.30
CA THR A 237 -21.88 -24.53 3.35
C THR A 237 -23.33 -24.90 3.06
N GLY A 238 -23.69 -25.09 1.78
CA GLY A 238 -25.09 -25.22 1.34
C GLY A 238 -25.88 -23.90 1.33
N GLN A 239 -25.28 -22.78 1.72
CA GLN A 239 -25.94 -21.47 1.89
C GLN A 239 -25.60 -20.50 0.75
N ARG A 240 -26.32 -19.37 0.69
CA ARG A 240 -26.13 -18.33 -0.32
C ARG A 240 -25.08 -17.30 0.10
N TYR A 241 -24.31 -16.87 -0.89
CA TYR A 241 -23.28 -15.85 -0.74
C TYR A 241 -23.62 -14.59 -1.52
N TYR A 242 -23.48 -13.45 -0.86
CA TYR A 242 -23.60 -12.11 -1.44
C TYR A 242 -22.39 -11.28 -1.02
N GLN A 243 -22.11 -10.23 -1.79
CA GLN A 243 -21.02 -9.29 -1.51
C GLN A 243 -21.51 -7.88 -1.82
N LEU A 244 -21.15 -6.92 -0.96
CA LEU A 244 -21.44 -5.50 -1.14
C LEU A 244 -20.19 -4.69 -0.78
N SER A 245 -20.00 -3.56 -1.44
CA SER A 245 -19.08 -2.54 -0.91
C SER A 245 -19.70 -1.78 0.27
N THR A 246 -18.88 -1.06 1.02
CA THR A 246 -19.35 -0.17 2.10
C THR A 246 -20.32 0.87 1.53
N ARG A 247 -20.01 1.46 0.37
CA ARG A 247 -20.91 2.35 -0.36
C ARG A 247 -22.28 1.72 -0.62
N GLU A 248 -22.31 0.48 -1.09
CA GLU A 248 -23.57 -0.19 -1.40
C GLU A 248 -24.38 -0.55 -0.17
N LEU A 249 -23.70 -0.92 0.92
CA LEU A 249 -24.32 -1.11 2.23
C LEU A 249 -24.99 0.19 2.69
N LEU A 250 -24.28 1.32 2.64
CA LEU A 250 -24.81 2.63 3.01
C LEU A 250 -26.02 3.01 2.15
N ARG A 251 -25.92 2.83 0.82
CA ARG A 251 -27.05 3.09 -0.09
C ARG A 251 -28.29 2.24 0.24
N LYS A 252 -28.10 1.01 0.71
CA LYS A 252 -29.18 0.10 1.10
C LYS A 252 -29.67 0.30 2.53
N ALA A 253 -28.95 1.07 3.35
CA ALA A 253 -29.27 1.24 4.76
C ALA A 253 -30.58 1.99 4.98
N ASP A 254 -30.97 2.90 4.08
CA ASP A 254 -32.26 3.60 4.18
C ASP A 254 -33.41 2.60 4.00
N ASP A 255 -33.41 1.87 2.88
CA ASP A 255 -34.45 0.88 2.55
C ASP A 255 -34.52 -0.29 3.57
N ALA A 256 -33.36 -0.79 3.99
CA ALA A 256 -33.28 -2.04 4.76
C ALA A 256 -33.19 -1.84 6.28
N LEU A 257 -32.73 -0.68 6.75
CA LEU A 257 -32.45 -0.40 8.16
C LEU A 257 -33.10 0.90 8.66
N ALA A 258 -33.82 1.65 7.80
CA ALA A 258 -34.40 2.95 8.12
C ALA A 258 -33.37 3.97 8.65
N ILE A 259 -32.13 3.89 8.16
CA ILE A 259 -31.07 4.83 8.48
C ILE A 259 -30.91 5.80 7.31
N SER A 260 -31.23 7.06 7.56
CA SER A 260 -31.03 8.13 6.58
C SER A 260 -29.54 8.28 6.27
N VAL A 261 -29.17 8.00 5.02
CA VAL A 261 -27.84 8.23 4.46
C VAL A 261 -27.93 9.37 3.46
N THR A 262 -27.11 10.40 3.66
CA THR A 262 -27.12 11.59 2.80
C THR A 262 -26.23 11.40 1.57
N SER A 263 -26.47 12.20 0.51
CA SER A 263 -25.57 12.22 -0.66
C SER A 263 -24.14 12.58 -0.28
N GLN A 264 -23.96 13.49 0.69
CA GLN A 264 -22.64 13.86 1.20
C GLN A 264 -21.91 12.65 1.82
N ASN A 265 -22.60 11.80 2.59
CA ASN A 265 -21.97 10.59 3.12
C ASN A 265 -21.53 9.62 2.01
N LEU A 266 -22.28 9.55 0.91
CA LEU A 266 -21.93 8.72 -0.24
C LEU A 266 -20.76 9.31 -1.04
N GLU A 267 -20.67 10.63 -1.16
CA GLU A 267 -19.55 11.32 -1.82
C GLU A 267 -18.26 11.16 -1.00
N GLU A 268 -18.30 11.38 0.32
CA GLU A 268 -17.17 11.14 1.22
C GLU A 268 -16.70 9.67 1.16
N GLU A 269 -17.61 8.72 1.02
CA GLU A 269 -17.30 7.30 0.85
C GLU A 269 -16.57 7.02 -0.48
N ASP A 270 -17.00 7.66 -1.57
CA ASP A 270 -16.35 7.52 -2.89
C ASP A 270 -14.92 8.08 -2.86
N GLU A 271 -14.72 9.22 -2.22
CA GLU A 271 -13.40 9.85 -2.07
C GLU A 271 -12.44 8.97 -1.27
N LEU A 272 -12.91 8.38 -0.17
CA LEU A 272 -12.12 7.44 0.63
C LEU A 272 -11.76 6.17 -0.15
N ALA A 273 -12.73 5.59 -0.86
CA ALA A 273 -12.49 4.41 -1.69
C ALA A 273 -11.45 4.69 -2.79
N ALA A 274 -11.53 5.85 -3.44
CA ALA A 274 -10.58 6.28 -4.45
C ALA A 274 -9.17 6.51 -3.88
N ALA A 275 -9.07 7.12 -2.70
CA ALA A 275 -7.79 7.35 -2.02
C ALA A 275 -7.10 6.02 -1.65
N VAL A 276 -7.85 5.06 -1.10
CA VAL A 276 -7.32 3.73 -0.75
C VAL A 276 -6.83 2.97 -1.99
N GLU A 277 -7.56 3.04 -3.11
CA GLU A 277 -7.10 2.38 -4.34
C GLU A 277 -5.85 3.04 -4.92
N ALA A 278 -5.73 4.37 -4.82
CA ALA A 278 -4.51 5.08 -5.23
C ALA A 278 -3.29 4.67 -4.39
N GLU A 279 -3.45 4.55 -3.06
CA GLU A 279 -2.41 4.07 -2.16
C GLU A 279 -1.97 2.64 -2.49
N ARG A 280 -2.94 1.74 -2.73
CA ARG A 280 -2.66 0.36 -3.18
C ARG A 280 -1.92 0.33 -4.52
N ALA A 281 -2.27 1.21 -5.46
CA ALA A 281 -1.57 1.31 -6.73
C ALA A 281 -0.11 1.75 -6.54
N LEU A 282 0.15 2.70 -5.65
CA LEU A 282 1.50 3.13 -5.27
C LEU A 282 2.30 2.01 -4.59
N GLU A 283 1.69 1.23 -3.70
CA GLU A 283 2.31 0.06 -3.08
C GLU A 283 2.72 -0.96 -4.16
N ARG A 284 1.82 -1.29 -5.10
CA ARG A 284 2.11 -2.20 -6.22
C ARG A 284 3.27 -1.70 -7.08
N ILE A 285 3.33 -0.41 -7.38
CA ILE A 285 4.45 0.21 -8.13
C ILE A 285 5.75 0.13 -7.33
N THR A 286 5.69 0.37 -6.02
CA THR A 286 6.87 0.32 -5.13
C THR A 286 7.41 -1.09 -4.99
N ASP A 287 6.53 -2.08 -4.78
CA ASP A 287 6.89 -3.50 -4.76
C ASP A 287 7.46 -3.96 -6.11
N PHE A 288 6.91 -3.48 -7.23
CA PHE A 288 7.45 -3.73 -8.56
C PHE A 288 8.87 -3.16 -8.72
N ARG A 289 9.12 -1.92 -8.26
CA ARG A 289 10.47 -1.32 -8.24
C ARG A 289 11.43 -2.06 -7.31
N GLY A 290 10.96 -2.51 -6.15
CA GLY A 290 11.73 -3.33 -5.20
C GLY A 290 12.15 -4.67 -5.80
N ARG A 291 11.32 -5.29 -6.63
CA ARG A 291 11.68 -6.52 -7.35
C ARG A 291 12.73 -6.27 -8.43
N LEU A 292 12.64 -5.15 -9.14
CA LEU A 292 13.64 -4.75 -10.12
C LEU A 292 15.01 -4.51 -9.47
N THR A 293 15.06 -3.90 -8.27
CA THR A 293 16.31 -3.67 -7.53
C THR A 293 16.89 -4.95 -6.93
N VAL A 294 16.06 -5.88 -6.44
CA VAL A 294 16.53 -7.20 -5.95
C VAL A 294 17.08 -8.06 -7.09
N SER A 295 16.44 -8.04 -8.26
CA SER A 295 16.93 -8.72 -9.47
C SER A 295 18.32 -8.22 -9.87
N ALA A 296 18.54 -6.90 -9.84
CA ALA A 296 19.84 -6.30 -10.11
C ALA A 296 20.91 -6.65 -9.05
N ALA A 297 20.52 -6.78 -7.77
CA ALA A 297 21.43 -7.14 -6.69
C ALA A 297 21.87 -8.62 -6.74
N ALA A 298 21.00 -9.54 -7.15
CA ALA A 298 21.33 -10.97 -7.25
C ALA A 298 22.41 -11.23 -8.34
N SER A 299 22.29 -10.56 -9.49
CA SER A 299 23.30 -10.63 -10.56
C SER A 299 24.63 -9.97 -10.17
N ALA A 300 24.62 -8.99 -9.26
CA ALA A 300 25.85 -8.38 -8.76
C ALA A 300 26.60 -9.32 -7.81
N VAL A 301 25.90 -10.03 -6.92
CA VAL A 301 26.50 -11.00 -5.97
C VAL A 301 27.09 -12.21 -6.70
N GLU A 302 26.42 -12.73 -7.73
CA GLU A 302 26.93 -13.87 -8.51
C GLU A 302 28.22 -13.50 -9.28
N ASN A 303 28.28 -12.30 -9.85
CA ASN A 303 29.48 -11.80 -10.51
C ASN A 303 30.64 -11.53 -9.54
N ASP A 304 30.35 -11.06 -8.32
CA ASP A 304 31.39 -10.77 -7.33
C ASP A 304 32.02 -12.05 -6.76
N LEU A 305 31.23 -13.11 -6.57
CA LEU A 305 31.72 -14.41 -6.12
C LEU A 305 32.55 -15.13 -7.20
N LEU A 306 32.13 -15.09 -8.47
CA LEU A 306 32.91 -15.58 -9.60
C LEU A 306 34.23 -14.82 -9.77
N ARG A 307 34.22 -13.51 -9.53
CA ARG A 307 35.40 -12.64 -9.60
C ARG A 307 36.35 -12.85 -8.42
N THR A 308 35.84 -13.17 -7.24
CA THR A 308 36.63 -13.38 -6.00
C THR A 308 37.29 -14.76 -5.96
N TYR A 309 36.61 -15.81 -6.42
CA TYR A 309 37.09 -17.19 -6.30
C TYR A 309 37.52 -17.83 -7.64
N GLY A 310 37.38 -17.08 -8.74
CA GLY A 310 37.80 -17.50 -10.08
C GLY A 310 37.00 -18.68 -10.66
N PRO A 311 37.36 -19.17 -11.86
CA PRO A 311 36.62 -20.21 -12.58
C PRO A 311 36.53 -21.56 -11.86
N SER A 312 37.38 -21.79 -10.85
CA SER A 312 37.38 -22.97 -9.98
C SER A 312 36.24 -22.98 -8.97
N TRP A 313 35.55 -21.86 -8.77
CA TRP A 313 34.36 -21.78 -7.93
C TRP A 313 33.17 -22.39 -8.68
N ASN A 314 33.00 -23.69 -8.50
CA ASN A 314 31.92 -24.45 -9.11
C ASN A 314 30.92 -24.83 -8.02
N LEU A 315 29.90 -24.00 -7.79
CA LEU A 315 28.78 -24.43 -6.95
C LEU A 315 28.11 -25.63 -7.62
N SER A 316 27.87 -26.68 -6.84
CA SER A 316 27.03 -27.78 -7.32
C SER A 316 25.68 -27.24 -7.76
N ASP A 317 25.05 -27.85 -8.76
CA ASP A 317 23.73 -27.41 -9.24
C ASP A 317 22.71 -27.32 -8.09
N SER A 318 22.82 -28.18 -7.07
CA SER A 318 21.96 -28.17 -5.88
C SER A 318 22.21 -26.98 -4.93
N ASP A 319 23.46 -26.52 -4.79
CA ASP A 319 23.80 -25.37 -3.96
C ASP A 319 23.53 -24.07 -4.71
N ARG A 320 23.69 -24.08 -6.05
CA ARG A 320 23.31 -22.97 -6.93
C ARG A 320 21.79 -22.79 -6.89
N GLU A 321 21.03 -23.88 -6.93
CA GLU A 321 19.59 -23.90 -6.67
C GLU A 321 19.22 -23.37 -5.28
N ARG A 322 20.00 -23.65 -4.22
CA ARG A 322 19.75 -23.12 -2.86
C ARG A 322 20.08 -21.64 -2.72
N LEU A 323 21.13 -21.14 -3.38
CA LEU A 323 21.54 -19.75 -3.35
C LEU A 323 20.57 -18.87 -4.14
N ILE A 324 20.16 -19.37 -5.32
CA ILE A 324 19.06 -18.82 -6.13
C ILE A 324 17.73 -18.93 -5.35
N ALA A 325 17.40 -20.04 -4.71
CA ALA A 325 16.19 -20.16 -3.88
C ALA A 325 16.22 -19.25 -2.64
N ALA A 326 17.38 -18.94 -2.08
CA ALA A 326 17.53 -18.02 -0.95
C ALA A 326 17.37 -16.55 -1.37
N ALA A 327 17.91 -16.17 -2.53
CA ALA A 327 17.73 -14.86 -3.15
C ALA A 327 16.34 -14.67 -3.79
N SER A 328 15.72 -15.77 -4.24
CA SER A 328 14.45 -15.85 -4.99
C SER A 328 13.32 -16.56 -4.24
N ARG A 329 13.33 -16.54 -2.91
CA ARG A 329 12.08 -16.67 -2.11
C ARG A 329 11.06 -15.56 -2.43
N GLY A 330 11.37 -14.71 -3.40
CA GLY A 330 10.42 -14.38 -4.43
C GLY A 330 10.85 -14.41 -5.87
N LEU A 331 9.80 -14.50 -6.70
CA LEU A 331 9.82 -14.20 -8.14
C LEU A 331 10.10 -15.39 -9.08
N SER A 332 9.84 -16.62 -8.65
CA SER A 332 10.20 -17.81 -9.46
C SER A 332 9.18 -18.24 -10.53
N SER A 333 7.99 -17.61 -10.71
CA SER A 333 6.95 -18.18 -11.58
C SER A 333 6.80 -17.59 -13.00
N GLN A 334 7.69 -16.72 -13.49
CA GLN A 334 7.47 -16.06 -14.80
C GLN A 334 8.61 -16.19 -15.83
N ILE A 335 9.71 -16.86 -15.52
CA ILE A 335 10.83 -16.98 -16.48
C ILE A 335 10.60 -18.07 -17.55
N HIS A 336 9.68 -19.01 -17.33
CA HIS A 336 9.37 -20.05 -18.32
C HIS A 336 8.68 -19.50 -19.60
N GLU A 337 8.12 -18.28 -19.54
CA GLU A 337 7.39 -17.67 -20.66
C GLU A 337 8.32 -16.84 -21.58
N VAL A 338 9.36 -16.22 -21.03
CA VAL A 338 10.29 -15.37 -21.79
C VAL A 338 11.31 -16.22 -22.57
N GLY A 339 11.71 -17.38 -22.03
CA GLY A 339 12.62 -18.31 -22.72
C GLY A 339 12.06 -18.89 -24.02
N HIS A 340 10.73 -19.05 -24.13
CA HIS A 340 10.10 -19.58 -25.33
C HIS A 340 10.07 -18.57 -26.50
N LEU A 341 10.21 -17.27 -26.21
CA LEU A 341 10.14 -16.17 -27.18
C LEU A 341 11.49 -15.89 -27.86
N PHE A 342 12.62 -16.16 -27.20
CA PHE A 342 13.96 -15.84 -27.74
C PHE A 342 14.69 -17.05 -28.36
N GLY A 343 14.21 -18.28 -28.14
CA GLY A 343 14.85 -19.50 -28.65
C GLY A 343 14.50 -19.91 -30.09
N SER A 344 13.43 -19.37 -30.71
CA SER A 344 12.96 -19.91 -32.00
C SER A 344 13.51 -19.21 -33.24
N HIS A 345 14.05 -18.00 -33.13
CA HIS A 345 14.29 -17.20 -34.31
C HIS A 345 15.56 -16.35 -34.22
N TYR A 346 16.46 -16.58 -35.17
CA TYR A 346 17.60 -15.73 -35.55
C TYR A 346 18.94 -16.00 -34.87
N LYS A 347 19.59 -17.07 -35.35
CA LYS A 347 21.02 -17.02 -35.70
C LYS A 347 21.24 -15.98 -36.82
N VAL A 348 21.35 -14.69 -36.53
CA VAL A 348 21.81 -13.67 -37.50
C VAL A 348 22.60 -12.57 -36.77
N PRO A 349 23.83 -12.22 -37.21
CA PRO A 349 24.65 -11.18 -36.60
C PRO A 349 24.04 -9.78 -36.74
N LEU A 350 24.15 -8.99 -35.66
CA LEU A 350 23.61 -7.63 -35.53
C LEU A 350 24.21 -6.67 -36.57
N THR A 351 23.35 -5.89 -37.23
CA THR A 351 23.77 -4.84 -38.18
C THR A 351 24.31 -3.60 -37.43
N PRO A 352 25.09 -2.72 -38.10
CA PRO A 352 25.66 -1.52 -37.49
C PRO A 352 24.64 -0.60 -36.79
N GLU A 353 23.40 -0.53 -37.28
CA GLU A 353 22.33 0.26 -36.67
C GLU A 353 21.83 -0.33 -35.33
N MET A 354 21.78 -1.65 -35.18
CA MET A 354 21.43 -2.30 -33.91
C MET A 354 22.55 -2.14 -32.87
N ALA A 355 23.80 -2.07 -33.33
CA ALA A 355 24.96 -1.75 -32.49
C ALA A 355 24.97 -0.28 -32.03
N GLU A 356 24.41 0.65 -32.84
CA GLU A 356 24.23 2.06 -32.52
C GLU A 356 23.19 2.26 -31.38
N ALA A 357 22.07 1.53 -31.43
CA ALA A 357 21.02 1.58 -30.41
C ALA A 357 21.48 1.00 -29.05
N LEU A 358 22.26 -0.09 -29.08
CA LEU A 358 22.93 -0.66 -27.90
C LEU A 358 24.00 0.30 -27.32
N ARG A 359 24.66 1.10 -28.17
CA ARG A 359 25.60 2.16 -27.74
C ARG A 359 24.89 3.30 -27.01
N ALA A 360 23.71 3.72 -27.45
CA ALA A 360 22.92 4.76 -26.77
C ALA A 360 22.40 4.32 -25.39
N LEU A 361 21.96 3.06 -25.28
CA LEU A 361 21.54 2.47 -24.00
C LEU A 361 22.71 2.36 -23.00
N ARG A 362 23.91 2.05 -23.51
CA ARG A 362 25.16 2.01 -22.73
C ARG A 362 25.57 3.39 -22.21
N GLN A 363 25.36 4.47 -22.98
CA GLN A 363 25.68 5.85 -22.56
C GLN A 363 24.81 6.34 -21.38
N GLN A 364 23.55 5.94 -21.34
CA GLN A 364 22.65 6.30 -20.23
C GLN A 364 22.98 5.56 -18.94
N LEU A 365 23.43 4.30 -19.04
CA LEU A 365 23.91 3.51 -17.90
C LEU A 365 25.23 4.05 -17.35
N THR A 366 26.15 4.51 -18.22
CA THR A 366 27.42 5.11 -17.79
C THR A 366 27.27 6.45 -17.05
N HIS A 367 26.16 7.18 -17.21
CA HIS A 367 25.91 8.40 -16.42
C HIS A 367 25.53 8.07 -14.97
N ALA A 368 24.89 6.92 -14.75
CA ALA A 368 24.63 6.39 -13.40
C ALA A 368 25.89 5.81 -12.75
N ASP A 369 26.82 5.27 -13.55
CA ASP A 369 28.12 4.76 -13.08
C ASP A 369 29.20 5.84 -12.91
N PHE A 370 29.12 6.99 -13.62
CA PHE A 370 30.04 8.13 -13.44
C PHE A 370 30.01 8.67 -12.00
N ILE A 371 28.85 8.62 -11.34
CA ILE A 371 28.69 8.98 -9.92
C ILE A 371 29.41 7.98 -8.98
N ARG A 372 29.66 6.74 -9.42
CA ARG A 372 30.45 5.75 -8.65
C ARG A 372 31.95 5.85 -8.90
N HIS A 373 32.39 6.31 -10.07
CA HIS A 373 33.79 6.22 -10.50
C HIS A 373 34.71 7.36 -10.01
N GLU A 374 34.20 8.55 -9.65
CA GLU A 374 35.01 9.64 -9.05
C GLU A 374 35.71 9.23 -7.73
N ARG A 375 35.21 8.16 -7.07
CA ARG A 375 35.75 7.69 -5.79
C ARG A 375 37.03 6.85 -5.89
N SER A 376 37.45 6.38 -7.07
CA SER A 376 38.58 5.45 -7.20
C SER A 376 39.82 5.97 -7.96
N GLU A 377 39.83 7.20 -8.48
CA GLU A 377 40.97 7.76 -9.26
C GLU A 377 42.15 8.32 -8.41
N GLN A 378 42.32 7.90 -7.15
CA GLN A 378 43.34 8.48 -6.25
C GLN A 378 44.73 7.80 -6.25
N GLU A 379 45.01 6.74 -7.00
CA GLU A 379 46.36 6.14 -7.01
C GLU A 379 46.90 5.78 -8.41
N PRO A 380 48.20 6.03 -8.67
CA PRO A 380 48.76 5.97 -10.02
C PRO A 380 49.19 4.55 -10.44
N PRO A 381 49.21 4.27 -11.76
CA PRO A 381 49.54 2.95 -12.29
C PRO A 381 51.05 2.77 -12.55
N PRO A 382 51.60 1.55 -12.40
CA PRO A 382 52.93 1.20 -12.90
C PRO A 382 52.90 0.47 -14.26
N GLU A 383 54.06 0.50 -14.91
CA GLU A 383 54.37 0.20 -16.31
C GLU A 383 54.23 -1.26 -16.75
N GLU A 384 53.92 -1.44 -18.04
CA GLU A 384 53.90 -2.72 -18.76
C GLU A 384 55.30 -3.19 -19.17
N PRO A 385 55.51 -4.51 -19.26
CA PRO A 385 56.38 -5.02 -20.32
C PRO A 385 55.73 -6.13 -21.16
N ASP A 386 55.90 -5.92 -22.47
CA ASP A 386 56.34 -6.84 -23.53
C ASP A 386 55.85 -8.29 -23.59
N ASP A 387 55.16 -8.53 -24.70
CA ASP A 387 54.78 -9.82 -25.26
C ASP A 387 55.89 -10.33 -26.20
N GLU A 388 56.51 -11.46 -25.85
CA GLU A 388 57.14 -12.35 -26.83
C GLU A 388 56.63 -13.79 -26.61
N GLY A 389 55.65 -14.18 -27.40
CA GLY A 389 55.85 -15.16 -28.47
C GLY A 389 56.33 -16.56 -28.05
N THR A 390 55.39 -17.48 -27.92
CA THR A 390 55.64 -18.93 -28.02
C THR A 390 56.01 -19.36 -29.43
N SER A 391 57.13 -20.07 -29.56
CA SER A 391 57.20 -21.36 -30.27
C SER A 391 58.11 -22.31 -29.52
#